data_AF-A0A1B6LEG3-F1
#
_entry.id   AF-A0A1B6LEG3-F1
#
_cell.length_a   1.000
_cell.length_b   1.000
_cell.length_c   1.000
_cell.angle_alpha   90.00
_cell.angle_beta   90.00
_cell.angle_gamma   90.00
#
_symmetry.space_group_name_H-M   'P 1'
#
loop_
_entity.id
_entity.type
_entity.pdbx_description
1 polymer ?
#
loop_
_entity_poly.entity_id
_entity_poly.type
_entity_poly.pdbx_seq_one_letter_code
_entity_poly.pdbx_strand_id
1 'polypeptide(L)'
;MEQFEQLLTCAICLDRYRNPKLLPCQHSFCMEPCMDGLVDYVRRQVKCPECRAEHRIPYQGVQGFPTNVTLQRFLELHIEITGELPDPTSGQVMKRCGVCSEKAYCGMCVHCEKEICGDC
;
A
#
# COMPACT_ATOMS: atom_id res chain seq x y z
N MET A 1 -3.54 -20.84 -12.72
CA MET A 1 -2.90 -20.13 -11.59
C MET A 1 -2.91 -18.61 -11.83
N GLU A 2 -2.47 -18.10 -12.98
CA GLU A 2 -2.40 -16.64 -13.27
C GLU A 2 -3.67 -15.82 -12.95
N GLN A 3 -4.87 -16.35 -13.23
CA GLN A 3 -6.14 -15.66 -12.91
C GLN A 3 -6.38 -15.46 -11.40
N PHE A 4 -5.72 -16.25 -10.54
CA PHE A 4 -5.80 -16.11 -9.08
C PHE A 4 -4.85 -15.02 -8.57
N GLU A 5 -3.63 -14.91 -9.12
CA GLU A 5 -2.69 -13.83 -8.80
C GLU A 5 -3.30 -12.44 -9.07
N GLN A 6 -4.07 -12.30 -10.15
CA GLN A 6 -4.77 -11.05 -10.49
C GLN A 6 -5.77 -10.63 -9.40
N LEU A 7 -6.42 -11.58 -8.72
CA LEU A 7 -7.34 -11.30 -7.60
C LEU A 7 -6.60 -10.86 -6.34
N LEU A 8 -5.31 -11.20 -6.22
CA LEU A 8 -4.43 -10.85 -5.11
C LEU A 8 -3.55 -9.63 -5.39
N THR A 9 -3.62 -9.06 -6.59
CA THR A 9 -2.81 -7.92 -7.03
C THR A 9 -3.57 -6.60 -6.86
N CYS A 10 -2.91 -5.58 -6.31
CA CYS A 10 -3.46 -4.23 -6.21
C CYS A 10 -3.29 -3.47 -7.53
N ALA A 11 -4.38 -2.92 -8.06
CA ALA A 11 -4.39 -2.17 -9.32
C ALA A 11 -3.60 -0.83 -9.30
N ILE A 12 -2.98 -0.44 -8.16
CA ILE A 12 -2.18 0.78 -8.03
C ILE A 12 -0.67 0.47 -8.04
N CYS A 13 -0.17 -0.38 -7.14
CA CYS A 13 1.24 -0.77 -7.13
C CYS A 13 1.58 -1.93 -8.07
N LEU A 14 0.57 -2.59 -8.66
CA LEU A 14 0.71 -3.75 -9.55
C LEU A 14 1.48 -4.93 -8.89
N ASP A 15 1.39 -5.01 -7.56
CA ASP A 15 1.96 -6.05 -6.70
C ASP A 15 0.87 -6.55 -5.72
N ARG A 16 1.15 -7.65 -5.03
CA ARG A 16 0.26 -8.25 -4.03
C ARG A 16 -0.19 -7.25 -2.98
N TYR A 17 -1.47 -7.35 -2.59
CA TYR A 17 -2.08 -6.44 -1.62
C TYR A 17 -1.34 -6.40 -0.26
N ARG A 18 -1.31 -5.22 0.34
CA ARG A 18 -0.72 -4.98 1.67
C ARG A 18 -1.69 -4.17 2.52
N ASN A 19 -2.18 -4.77 3.60
CA ASN A 19 -3.27 -4.22 4.41
C ASN A 19 -4.42 -3.68 3.53
N PRO A 20 -5.10 -4.53 2.74
CA PRO A 20 -6.06 -4.09 1.74
C PRO A 20 -7.25 -3.38 2.39
N LYS A 21 -7.44 -2.10 2.07
CA LYS A 21 -8.52 -1.25 2.56
C LYS A 21 -9.65 -1.20 1.55
N LEU A 22 -10.88 -1.35 2.05
CA LEU A 22 -12.10 -1.48 1.25
C LEU A 22 -12.82 -0.13 1.16
N LEU A 23 -12.99 0.38 -0.07
CA LEU A 23 -13.82 1.56 -0.33
C LEU A 23 -15.31 1.20 -0.28
N PRO A 24 -16.21 2.18 -0.04
CA PRO A 24 -17.66 1.97 -0.10
C PRO A 24 -18.18 1.43 -1.46
N CYS A 25 -17.43 1.57 -2.55
CA CYS A 25 -17.69 0.93 -3.84
C CYS A 25 -17.22 -0.54 -3.93
N GLN A 26 -16.84 -1.17 -2.81
CA GLN A 26 -16.34 -2.55 -2.69
C GLN A 26 -15.02 -2.88 -3.40
N HIS A 27 -14.32 -1.88 -3.94
CA HIS A 27 -12.97 -2.06 -4.49
C HIS A 27 -11.93 -1.93 -3.37
N SER A 28 -10.84 -2.70 -3.46
CA SER A 28 -9.81 -2.80 -2.42
C SER A 28 -8.47 -2.28 -2.92
N PHE A 29 -7.69 -1.61 -2.07
CA PHE A 29 -6.38 -1.06 -2.41
C PHE A 29 -5.43 -1.15 -1.21
N CYS A 30 -4.11 -1.19 -1.42
CA CYS A 30 -3.15 -1.15 -0.29
C CYS A 30 -3.31 0.16 0.50
N MET A 31 -3.32 0.08 1.84
CA MET A 31 -3.49 1.27 2.69
C MET A 31 -2.44 2.35 2.36
N GLU A 32 -1.17 1.96 2.40
CA GLU A 32 -0.02 2.79 2.08
C GLU A 32 0.89 2.02 1.11
N PRO A 33 1.58 2.71 0.18
CA PRO A 33 1.39 4.12 -0.17
C PRO A 33 0.20 4.35 -1.13
N CYS A 34 -0.51 3.28 -1.53
CA CYS A 34 -1.44 3.32 -2.66
C CYS A 34 -2.69 4.16 -2.42
N MET A 35 -3.43 3.96 -1.31
CA MET A 35 -4.59 4.80 -1.03
C MET A 35 -4.21 6.18 -0.50
N ASP A 36 -3.18 6.28 0.34
CA ASP A 36 -2.73 7.56 0.89
C ASP A 36 -2.29 8.53 -0.23
N GLY A 37 -1.59 8.03 -1.25
CA GLY A 37 -1.23 8.79 -2.45
C GLY A 37 -2.40 9.22 -3.36
N LEU A 38 -3.63 8.72 -3.11
CA LEU A 38 -4.85 9.10 -3.84
C LEU A 38 -5.75 10.08 -3.05
N VAL A 39 -5.32 10.52 -1.87
CA VAL A 39 -6.10 11.41 -1.02
C VAL A 39 -6.06 12.86 -1.51
N ASP A 40 -7.23 13.40 -1.85
CA ASP A 40 -7.43 14.85 -1.89
C ASP A 40 -7.69 15.33 -0.45
N TYR A 41 -6.66 15.83 0.23
CA TYR A 41 -6.78 16.37 1.60
C TYR A 41 -7.59 17.68 1.66
N VAL A 42 -7.71 18.42 0.56
CA VAL A 42 -8.47 19.69 0.51
C VAL A 42 -9.98 19.41 0.49
N ARG A 43 -10.40 18.43 -0.33
CA ARG A 43 -11.80 17.97 -0.40
C ARG A 43 -12.14 16.87 0.60
N ARG A 44 -11.11 16.29 1.24
CA ARG A 44 -11.19 15.13 2.13
C ARG A 44 -11.89 13.94 1.46
N GLN A 45 -11.48 13.67 0.22
CA GLN A 45 -12.06 12.65 -0.64
C GLN A 45 -10.97 11.77 -1.26
N VAL A 46 -11.33 10.54 -1.57
CA VAL A 46 -10.55 9.60 -2.39
C VAL A 46 -11.40 9.17 -3.57
N LYS A 47 -10.77 9.09 -4.75
CA LYS A 47 -11.43 8.64 -5.99
C LYS A 47 -10.95 7.23 -6.32
N CYS A 48 -11.88 6.29 -6.46
CA CYS A 48 -11.56 4.92 -6.81
C CYS A 48 -10.93 4.85 -8.22
N PRO A 49 -9.71 4.28 -8.39
CA PRO A 49 -9.09 4.12 -9.72
C PRO A 49 -9.93 3.30 -10.70
N GLU A 50 -10.61 2.26 -10.22
CA GLU A 50 -11.34 1.30 -11.06
C GLU A 50 -12.70 1.85 -11.52
N CYS A 51 -13.58 2.20 -10.57
CA CYS A 51 -14.95 2.62 -10.89
C CYS A 51 -15.16 4.15 -10.91
N ARG A 52 -14.12 4.95 -10.61
CA ARG A 52 -14.13 6.43 -10.57
C ARG A 52 -15.09 7.05 -9.55
N ALA A 53 -15.73 6.26 -8.68
CA ALA A 53 -16.57 6.75 -7.59
C ALA A 53 -15.74 7.54 -6.57
N GLU A 54 -16.34 8.60 -6.01
CA GLU A 54 -15.71 9.48 -5.03
C GLU A 54 -16.28 9.20 -3.63
N HIS A 55 -15.39 9.03 -2.66
CA HIS A 55 -15.74 8.67 -1.29
C HIS A 55 -15.11 9.65 -0.29
N ARG A 56 -15.86 10.07 0.72
CA ARG A 56 -15.33 10.88 1.83
C ARG A 56 -14.43 10.03 2.71
N ILE A 57 -13.32 10.62 3.16
CA ILE A 57 -12.35 9.93 4.00
C ILE A 57 -12.75 10.04 5.48
N PRO A 58 -12.67 8.94 6.27
CA PRO A 58 -12.87 8.95 7.72
C PRO A 58 -12.01 10.00 8.45
N TYR A 59 -12.37 10.34 9.70
CA TYR A 59 -11.59 11.31 10.49
C TYR A 59 -10.17 10.82 10.82
N GLN A 60 -9.98 9.50 10.82
CA GLN A 60 -8.69 8.84 11.04
C GLN A 60 -7.82 8.77 9.77
N GLY A 61 -8.29 9.28 8.62
CA GLY A 61 -7.62 9.10 7.33
C GLY A 61 -7.94 7.75 6.67
N VAL A 62 -7.08 7.31 5.74
CA VAL A 62 -7.26 6.08 4.95
C VAL A 62 -7.27 4.81 5.80
N GLN A 63 -6.53 4.77 6.90
CA GLN A 63 -6.57 3.68 7.89
C GLN A 63 -7.98 3.41 8.47
N GLY A 64 -8.86 4.41 8.49
CA GLY A 64 -10.24 4.29 8.97
C GLY A 64 -11.20 3.58 8.01
N PHE A 65 -10.77 3.23 6.79
CA PHE A 65 -11.52 2.30 5.96
C PHE A 65 -11.39 0.86 6.51
N PRO A 66 -12.43 0.03 6.40
CA PRO A 66 -12.36 -1.37 6.84
C PRO A 66 -11.33 -2.14 6.01
N THR A 67 -10.57 -3.02 6.67
CA THR A 67 -9.65 -3.93 5.97
C THR A 67 -10.44 -5.11 5.39
N ASN A 68 -10.15 -5.50 4.14
CA ASN A 68 -10.77 -6.64 3.47
C ASN A 68 -10.17 -7.95 4.02
N VAL A 69 -10.74 -8.44 5.14
CA VAL A 69 -10.26 -9.64 5.84
C VAL A 69 -10.32 -10.92 5.00
N THR A 70 -11.23 -11.01 4.02
CA THR A 70 -11.34 -12.16 3.12
C THR A 70 -10.15 -12.20 2.16
N LEU A 71 -9.84 -11.05 1.55
CA LEU A 71 -8.67 -10.87 0.70
C LEU A 71 -7.36 -11.10 1.48
N GLN A 72 -7.30 -10.62 2.74
CA GLN A 72 -6.15 -10.85 3.61
C GLN A 72 -5.91 -12.34 3.88
N ARG A 73 -6.95 -13.12 4.19
CA ARG A 73 -6.83 -14.58 4.35
C ARG A 73 -6.38 -15.30 3.08
N PHE A 74 -6.79 -14.82 1.90
CA PHE A 74 -6.30 -15.41 0.64
C PHE A 74 -4.82 -15.10 0.38
N LEU A 75 -4.32 -13.91 0.78
CA LEU A 75 -2.89 -13.59 0.72
C LEU A 75 -2.08 -14.47 1.68
N GLU A 76 -2.58 -14.69 2.90
CA GLU A 76 -1.97 -15.59 3.89
C GLU A 76 -1.85 -17.03 3.37
N LEU A 77 -2.96 -17.60 2.87
CA LEU A 77 -2.98 -18.92 2.23
C LEU A 77 -2.05 -19.00 1.01
N HIS A 78 -1.94 -17.93 0.23
CA HIS A 78 -1.05 -17.90 -0.93
C HIS A 78 0.42 -17.96 -0.54
N ILE A 79 0.80 -17.25 0.53
CA ILE A 79 2.15 -17.32 1.12
C ILE A 79 2.43 -18.74 1.66
N GLU A 80 1.46 -19.37 2.33
CA GLU A 80 1.60 -20.76 2.82
C GLU A 80 1.79 -21.79 1.69
N ILE A 81 1.14 -21.58 0.54
CA ILE A 81 1.21 -22.50 -0.61
C ILE A 81 2.47 -22.29 -1.46
N THR A 82 2.89 -21.04 -1.67
CA THR A 82 3.98 -20.70 -2.61
C THR A 82 5.32 -20.40 -1.93
N GLY A 83 5.32 -19.99 -0.66
CA GLY A 83 6.48 -19.44 0.04
C GLY A 83 6.87 -18.02 -0.40
N GLU A 84 6.12 -17.40 -1.31
CA GLU A 84 6.47 -16.10 -1.89
C GLU A 84 5.85 -14.93 -1.11
N LEU A 85 6.71 -14.10 -0.52
CA LEU A 85 6.31 -12.88 0.19
C LEU A 85 6.10 -11.69 -0.78
N PRO A 86 5.21 -10.72 -0.46
CA PRO A 86 5.19 -9.42 -1.14
C PRO A 86 6.54 -8.68 -0.90
N ASP A 87 7.09 -7.97 -1.90
CA ASP A 87 8.54 -8.02 -2.21
C ASP A 87 9.65 -7.63 -1.19
N PRO A 88 9.63 -6.59 -0.32
CA PRO A 88 8.51 -5.77 0.17
C PRO A 88 8.66 -4.23 -0.03
N THR A 89 9.26 -3.73 -1.11
CA THR A 89 9.42 -2.30 -1.43
C THR A 89 8.37 -1.70 -2.39
N SER A 90 7.55 -2.53 -3.04
CA SER A 90 6.57 -2.10 -4.06
C SER A 90 5.62 -1.00 -3.59
N GLY A 91 5.32 -0.10 -4.51
CA GLY A 91 4.60 1.15 -4.27
C GLY A 91 5.44 2.25 -3.63
N GLN A 92 6.50 1.94 -2.88
CA GLN A 92 7.33 2.97 -2.24
C GLN A 92 8.11 3.77 -3.28
N VAL A 93 8.36 5.04 -2.99
CA VAL A 93 9.16 5.93 -3.84
C VAL A 93 10.56 6.05 -3.25
N MET A 94 11.59 5.74 -4.04
CA MET A 94 12.99 5.92 -3.63
C MET A 94 13.29 7.40 -3.35
N LYS A 95 13.76 7.69 -2.13
CA LYS A 95 14.15 9.01 -1.63
C LYS A 95 15.68 9.16 -1.64
N ARG A 96 16.21 10.33 -1.24
CA ARG A 96 17.64 10.49 -0.96
C ARG A 96 17.92 10.15 0.50
N CYS A 97 18.93 9.31 0.76
CA CYS A 97 19.41 9.00 2.09
C CYS A 97 19.95 10.26 2.79
N GLY A 98 19.52 10.52 4.04
CA GLY A 98 19.94 11.65 4.87
C GLY A 98 21.39 11.58 5.39
N VAL A 99 22.15 10.54 5.01
CA VAL A 99 23.56 10.33 5.33
C VAL A 99 24.40 10.35 4.04
N CYS A 100 24.26 9.37 3.14
CA CYS A 100 25.06 9.29 1.91
C CYS A 100 24.54 10.12 0.72
N SER A 101 23.33 10.70 0.80
CA SER A 101 22.66 11.45 -0.29
C SER A 101 22.31 10.65 -1.56
N GLU A 102 22.59 9.34 -1.58
CA GLU A 102 22.24 8.44 -2.67
C GLU A 102 20.73 8.15 -2.72
N LYS A 103 20.23 7.75 -3.88
CA LYS A 103 18.80 7.50 -4.11
C LYS A 103 18.47 6.03 -3.81
N ALA A 104 17.73 5.79 -2.73
CA ALA A 104 17.43 4.46 -2.22
C ALA A 104 16.01 4.38 -1.62
N TYR A 105 15.53 3.17 -1.34
CA TYR A 105 14.45 2.99 -0.36
C TYR A 105 15.00 3.35 1.02
N CYS A 106 14.37 4.33 1.67
CA CYS A 106 14.86 4.87 2.93
C CYS A 106 13.87 4.58 4.06
N GLY A 107 14.38 4.10 5.19
CA GLY A 107 13.63 3.90 6.44
C GLY A 107 14.03 4.92 7.51
N MET A 108 13.20 5.10 8.52
CA MET A 108 13.49 6.01 9.64
C MET A 108 14.50 5.39 10.60
N CYS A 109 15.63 6.06 10.80
CA CYS A 109 16.69 5.62 11.71
C CYS A 109 16.35 5.93 13.18
N VAL A 110 16.34 4.91 14.05
CA VAL A 110 16.17 5.09 15.50
C VAL A 110 17.35 5.77 16.20
N HIS A 111 18.53 5.84 15.55
CA HIS A 111 19.74 6.46 16.13
C HIS A 111 19.90 7.94 15.78
N CYS A 112 19.35 8.40 14.65
CA CYS A 112 19.55 9.77 14.17
C CYS A 112 18.29 10.48 13.67
N GLU A 113 17.12 9.85 13.76
CA GLU A 113 15.79 10.37 13.35
C GLU A 113 15.68 10.79 11.87
N LYS A 114 16.66 10.41 11.02
CA LYS A 114 16.67 10.68 9.58
C LYS A 114 16.14 9.49 8.77
N GLU A 115 15.64 9.77 7.58
CA GLU A 115 15.41 8.74 6.55
C GLU A 115 16.76 8.33 5.94
N ILE A 116 17.11 7.05 6.03
CA ILE A 116 18.40 6.49 5.57
C ILE A 116 18.21 5.21 4.75
N CYS A 117 19.14 4.91 3.84
CA CYS A 117 19.20 3.63 3.15
C CYS A 117 19.65 2.50 4.10
N GLY A 118 19.49 1.24 3.68
CA GLY A 118 19.89 0.07 4.49
C GLY A 118 21.40 -0.11 4.70
N ASP A 119 22.23 0.69 4.02
CA ASP A 119 23.70 0.66 4.12
C ASP A 119 24.26 1.76 5.06
N CYS A 120 23.40 2.56 5.70
CA CYS A 120 23.74 3.67 6.59
C CYS A 120 23.17 3.50 8.01
#